data_AF-A0A3M2KTR7-F1
#
_entry.id   AF-A0A3M2KTR7-F1
#
_cell.length_a   1.000
_cell.length_b   1.000
_cell.length_c   1.000
_cell.angle_alpha   90.00
_cell.angle_beta   90.00
_cell.angle_gamma   90.00
#
_symmetry.space_group_name_H-M   'P 1'
#
loop_
_entity.id
_entity.type
_entity.pdbx_description
1 polymer ?
#
loop_
_entity_poly.entity_id
_entity_poly.type
_entity_poly.pdbx_seq_one_letter_code
_entity_poly.pdbx_strand_id
1 'polypeptide(L)'
;MTQDTLPGDGVWTDESDWEFADHEGELDQEHVPMPTLAVVGRPNVGKSTLVNRILGRREAVVEDIPGVTRDRISYEAQWAGRKFWVQDTGGWEPDAKGLQQSVARQAEQAMQTADAIVLVVDATVGATSTDEVVARTLRRAKTPVILVANKVDSEKLEAEAASLWSLGLGEPKMVSATHGRGTGDLLDLVLESLPDTPRETLGGTGGPRRVALIGKPNVGKSSLMNKLTGEERSVVHDVAGTTVDPVDSLVELGGKTWRFVDTAGLRRKVSQAGGTEFYASLRTKSALESAEVAVMLIDASEPVTEQDLRVISMAADAGRALVIAYNKWDLVDEDRREQLEREIEREMVQVQWAKRVNISAHTGRAVQKLVPAMETALESWDKRISTGALNNWLKEIMAATPPPMRGGKLPRVLFATQASTRPPTFVLFTTGFLEAGYRRFLERKLREEFGFDGSPVRVSVRVREKRERKK
;
A
#
# COMPACT_ATOMS: atom_id res chain seq x y z
N MET A 1 9.62 -56.96 -57.37
CA MET A 1 9.01 -56.73 -56.04
C MET A 1 9.21 -55.24 -55.77
N THR A 2 8.33 -54.37 -56.27
CA THR A 2 7.18 -53.72 -55.56
C THR A 2 7.65 -53.00 -54.29
N GLN A 3 7.37 -51.73 -54.01
CA GLN A 3 6.46 -50.71 -54.58
C GLN A 3 6.79 -49.37 -53.90
N ASP A 4 6.33 -48.26 -54.50
CA ASP A 4 6.33 -46.88 -54.01
C ASP A 4 6.07 -46.67 -52.51
N THR A 5 6.70 -45.67 -51.91
CA THR A 5 6.12 -44.85 -50.83
C THR A 5 6.81 -43.49 -50.68
N LEU A 6 6.00 -42.43 -50.76
CA LEU A 6 6.09 -41.18 -50.00
C LEU A 6 4.62 -40.73 -49.77
N PRO A 7 4.29 -39.86 -48.80
CA PRO A 7 5.03 -39.41 -47.61
C PRO A 7 4.16 -39.43 -46.31
N GLY A 8 4.79 -39.27 -45.14
CA GLY A 8 4.06 -38.94 -43.91
C GLY A 8 4.83 -39.26 -42.64
N ASP A 9 5.39 -38.23 -42.01
CA ASP A 9 5.21 -37.88 -40.58
C ASP A 9 6.48 -37.29 -39.97
N GLY A 10 6.26 -36.14 -39.32
CA GLY A 10 7.28 -35.13 -39.02
C GLY A 10 8.36 -35.59 -38.07
N VAL A 11 9.59 -35.41 -38.52
CA VAL A 11 10.77 -35.40 -37.66
C VAL A 11 10.88 -34.01 -37.05
N TRP A 12 10.83 -33.95 -35.71
CA TRP A 12 11.20 -32.78 -34.94
C TRP A 12 12.70 -32.55 -35.12
N THR A 13 13.07 -31.47 -35.79
CA THR A 13 14.44 -30.96 -35.81
C THR A 13 14.47 -29.58 -35.17
N ASP A 14 15.22 -29.52 -34.08
CA ASP A 14 16.13 -28.44 -33.69
C ASP A 14 15.71 -26.98 -33.95
N GLU A 15 15.37 -26.28 -32.88
CA GLU A 15 15.44 -24.82 -32.79
C GLU A 15 16.20 -24.44 -31.50
N SER A 16 17.49 -24.77 -31.45
CA SER A 16 18.46 -23.94 -30.77
C SER A 16 18.84 -22.80 -31.71
N ASP A 17 18.17 -21.65 -31.61
CA ASP A 17 18.67 -20.33 -31.97
C ASP A 17 17.61 -19.27 -31.67
N TRP A 18 17.51 -18.89 -30.40
CA TRP A 18 16.99 -17.58 -30.01
C TRP A 18 17.93 -17.03 -28.93
N GLU A 19 18.95 -16.30 -29.37
CA GLU A 19 19.68 -15.38 -28.51
C GLU A 19 18.68 -14.32 -28.01
N PHE A 20 18.25 -14.46 -26.75
CA PHE A 20 17.57 -13.36 -26.05
C PHE A 20 18.63 -12.34 -25.69
N ALA A 21 18.66 -11.24 -26.45
CA ALA A 21 19.31 -10.01 -26.05
C ALA A 21 18.77 -9.58 -24.67
N ASP A 22 19.69 -9.23 -23.77
CA ASP A 22 19.40 -8.60 -22.48
C ASP A 22 18.66 -7.28 -22.69
N HIS A 23 17.33 -7.36 -22.72
CA HIS A 23 16.47 -6.22 -22.45
C HIS A 23 16.06 -6.31 -20.98
N GLU A 24 16.87 -5.69 -20.11
CA GLU A 24 16.43 -5.16 -18.82
C GLU A 24 15.38 -4.06 -19.11
N GLY A 25 14.17 -4.47 -19.45
CA GLY A 25 13.00 -3.61 -19.48
C GLY A 25 12.54 -3.36 -18.06
N GLU A 26 12.54 -2.10 -17.67
CA GLU A 26 11.94 -1.56 -16.45
C GLU A 26 10.53 -2.13 -16.25
N LEU A 27 10.43 -3.18 -15.42
CA LEU A 27 9.17 -3.63 -14.86
C LEU A 27 8.84 -2.66 -13.73
N ASP A 28 7.70 -1.97 -13.87
CA ASP A 28 7.06 -1.14 -12.84
C ASP A 28 7.21 -1.82 -11.47
N GLN A 29 8.07 -1.25 -10.62
CA GLN A 29 8.35 -1.79 -9.29
C GLN A 29 7.07 -1.67 -8.44
N GLU A 30 6.40 -2.81 -8.27
CA GLU A 30 5.40 -3.02 -7.21
C GLU A 30 5.94 -2.44 -5.90
N HIS A 31 5.22 -1.47 -5.32
CA HIS A 31 5.57 -0.84 -4.04
C HIS A 31 5.64 -1.89 -2.93
N VAL A 32 6.82 -2.49 -2.74
CA VAL A 32 7.13 -3.23 -1.52
C VAL A 32 7.16 -2.20 -0.39
N PRO A 33 6.33 -2.32 0.66
CA PRO A 33 6.41 -1.38 1.77
C PRO A 33 7.80 -1.49 2.41
N MET A 34 8.56 -0.40 2.36
CA MET A 34 9.91 -0.31 2.90
C MET A 34 9.86 0.31 4.30
N PRO A 35 10.71 -0.14 5.25
CA PRO A 35 10.78 0.46 6.57
C PRO A 35 11.27 1.91 6.47
N THR A 36 10.81 2.78 7.37
CA THR A 36 11.06 4.22 7.33
C THR A 36 11.98 4.67 8.47
N LEU A 37 13.06 5.35 8.11
CA LEU A 37 14.00 6.03 8.99
C LEU A 37 13.69 7.54 9.01
N ALA A 38 13.40 8.10 10.18
CA ALA A 38 13.28 9.56 10.34
C ALA A 38 14.59 10.16 10.86
N VAL A 39 15.05 11.25 10.23
CA VAL A 39 16.22 12.01 10.68
C VAL A 39 15.75 13.32 11.33
N VAL A 40 15.94 13.44 12.64
CA VAL A 40 15.43 14.53 13.49
C VAL A 40 16.61 15.26 14.15
N GLY A 41 16.45 16.55 14.43
CA GLY A 41 17.45 17.35 15.14
C GLY A 41 17.25 18.85 14.89
N ARG A 42 17.89 19.70 15.69
CA ARG A 42 17.81 21.16 15.51
C ARG A 42 18.38 21.61 14.14
N PRO A 43 18.10 22.83 13.66
CA PRO A 43 18.74 23.36 12.46
C PRO A 43 20.28 23.35 12.56
N ASN A 44 20.95 23.23 11.41
CA ASN A 44 22.41 23.33 11.26
C ASN A 44 23.27 22.24 11.94
N VAL A 45 22.68 21.17 12.47
CA VAL A 45 23.42 19.99 12.97
C VAL A 45 23.96 19.08 11.87
N GLY A 46 23.62 19.34 10.61
CA GLY A 46 24.06 18.54 9.45
C GLY A 46 23.13 17.38 9.07
N LYS A 47 21.82 17.48 9.35
CA LYS A 47 20.81 16.49 8.95
C LYS A 47 20.82 16.21 7.45
N SER A 48 20.67 17.24 6.63
CA SER A 48 20.60 17.09 5.17
C SER A 48 21.93 16.60 4.58
N THR A 49 23.07 16.96 5.20
CA THR A 49 24.38 16.39 4.86
C THR A 49 24.44 14.88 5.13
N LEU A 50 23.87 14.44 6.26
CA LEU A 50 23.78 13.02 6.60
C LEU A 50 22.82 12.28 5.67
N VAL A 51 21.64 12.84 5.38
CA VAL A 51 20.67 12.28 4.44
C VAL A 51 21.30 12.09 3.06
N ASN A 52 21.97 13.12 2.52
CA ASN A 52 22.68 13.02 1.24
C ASN A 52 23.72 11.91 1.21
N ARG A 53 24.42 11.70 2.33
CA ARG A 53 25.38 10.62 2.44
C ARG A 53 24.72 9.24 2.43
N ILE A 54 23.60 9.10 3.13
CA ILE A 54 22.81 7.86 3.16
C ILE A 54 22.31 7.50 1.75
N LEU A 55 21.94 8.49 0.94
CA LEU A 55 21.44 8.30 -0.42
C LEU A 55 22.53 7.94 -1.45
N GLY A 56 23.82 8.06 -1.11
CA GLY A 56 24.93 7.67 -1.99
C GLY A 56 25.08 8.52 -3.28
N ARG A 57 24.26 9.56 -3.48
CA ARG A 57 24.30 10.49 -4.62
C ARG A 57 24.10 11.94 -4.14
N ARG A 58 24.68 12.91 -4.86
CA ARG A 58 24.41 14.35 -4.66
C ARG A 58 23.05 14.72 -5.28
N GLU A 59 21.95 14.31 -4.66
CA GLU A 59 20.58 14.68 -5.06
C GLU A 59 19.78 15.41 -3.95
N ALA A 60 20.45 16.10 -3.03
CA ALA A 60 19.83 17.29 -2.44
C ALA A 60 20.63 18.52 -2.85
N VAL A 61 20.39 18.94 -4.09
CA VAL A 61 20.42 20.35 -4.45
C VAL A 61 19.01 20.70 -4.88
N VAL A 62 18.39 21.50 -4.02
CA VAL A 62 17.21 22.37 -4.18
C VAL A 62 16.81 22.58 -5.66
N GLU A 63 15.73 21.92 -6.08
CA GLU A 63 14.84 22.49 -7.11
C GLU A 63 13.57 23.01 -6.42
N ASP A 64 13.56 24.32 -6.24
CA ASP A 64 12.38 25.06 -5.82
C ASP A 64 11.45 25.20 -7.02
N ILE A 65 10.49 24.28 -7.15
CA ILE A 65 9.32 24.50 -8.00
C ILE A 65 8.35 25.40 -7.21
N PRO A 66 8.15 26.67 -7.58
CA PRO A 66 7.25 27.56 -6.86
C PRO A 66 5.81 27.12 -7.11
N GLY A 67 5.08 26.74 -6.06
CA GLY A 67 3.63 26.47 -6.13
C GLY A 67 3.16 25.12 -5.56
N VAL A 68 4.04 24.29 -5.02
CA VAL A 68 3.67 23.02 -4.37
C VAL A 68 3.89 23.15 -2.87
N THR A 69 2.88 22.82 -2.05
CA THR A 69 3.04 22.79 -0.58
C THR A 69 4.11 21.77 -0.22
N ARG A 70 5.25 22.27 0.29
CA ARG A 70 6.44 21.50 0.70
C ARG A 70 6.19 20.68 1.96
N ASP A 71 5.44 19.59 1.85
CA ASP A 71 5.33 18.59 2.91
C ASP A 71 6.18 17.36 2.61
N ARG A 72 7.15 17.11 3.50
CA ARG A 72 7.91 15.85 3.72
C ARG A 72 8.58 15.25 2.48
N ILE A 73 9.84 15.59 2.26
CA ILE A 73 10.66 14.91 1.26
C ILE A 73 11.12 13.57 1.85
N SER A 74 10.63 12.48 1.27
CA SER A 74 11.07 11.12 1.55
C SER A 74 11.93 10.63 0.39
N TYR A 75 13.07 10.02 0.70
CA TYR A 75 14.02 9.52 -0.28
C TYR A 75 14.21 8.01 -0.12
N GLU A 76 14.32 7.28 -1.23
CA GLU A 76 14.65 5.86 -1.20
C GLU A 76 16.16 5.69 -0.98
N ALA A 77 16.54 4.94 0.06
CA ALA A 77 17.92 4.61 0.35
C ALA A 77 18.15 3.10 0.27
N GLN A 78 19.38 2.70 -0.02
CA GLN A 78 19.80 1.31 -0.04
C GLN A 78 21.15 1.16 0.66
N TRP A 79 21.22 0.25 1.63
CA TRP A 79 22.47 -0.12 2.31
C TRP A 79 22.55 -1.64 2.47
N ALA A 80 23.73 -2.22 2.24
CA ALA A 80 23.97 -3.68 2.33
C ALA A 80 22.92 -4.56 1.59
N GLY A 81 22.37 -4.07 0.47
CA GLY A 81 21.34 -4.77 -0.31
C GLY A 81 19.90 -4.62 0.22
N ARG A 82 19.68 -3.90 1.34
CA ARG A 82 18.35 -3.64 1.91
C ARG A 82 17.91 -2.21 1.63
N LYS A 83 16.69 -2.06 1.10
CA LYS A 83 16.07 -0.77 0.79
C LYS A 83 15.22 -0.26 1.97
N PHE A 84 15.21 1.04 2.20
CA PHE A 84 14.43 1.72 3.24
C PHE A 84 14.14 3.18 2.86
N TRP A 85 13.08 3.76 3.41
CA TRP A 85 12.77 5.18 3.25
C TRP A 85 13.56 6.02 4.25
N VAL A 86 14.09 7.16 3.80
CA VAL A 86 14.69 8.19 4.66
C VAL A 86 13.86 9.46 4.58
N GLN A 87 13.36 9.91 5.73
CA GLN A 87 12.56 11.12 5.83
C GLN A 87 13.36 12.22 6.55
N ASP A 88 13.64 13.33 5.85
CA ASP A 88 14.21 14.53 6.46
C ASP A 88 13.09 15.39 7.07
N THR A 89 13.14 15.61 8.39
CA THR A 89 12.15 16.48 9.06
C THR A 89 12.49 17.97 8.96
N GLY A 90 13.57 18.33 8.26
CA GLY A 90 14.23 19.64 8.33
C GLY A 90 13.64 20.82 7.55
N GLY A 91 12.48 20.69 6.90
CA GLY A 91 12.00 21.69 5.91
C GLY A 91 11.21 22.91 6.44
N TRP A 92 11.03 23.08 7.75
CA TRP A 92 10.34 24.25 8.31
C TRP A 92 11.32 25.08 9.14
N GLU A 93 11.69 26.27 8.67
CA GLU A 93 12.30 27.33 9.49
C GLU A 93 11.17 28.07 10.23
N PRO A 94 11.00 27.87 11.55
CA PRO A 94 10.14 28.75 12.33
C PRO A 94 10.96 29.98 12.72
N ASP A 95 10.32 31.14 12.78
CA ASP A 95 10.89 32.29 13.48
C ASP A 95 11.45 31.88 14.86
N ALA A 96 12.57 32.49 15.25
CA ALA A 96 13.38 32.11 16.41
C ALA A 96 12.60 31.97 17.74
N LYS A 97 11.38 32.51 17.84
CA LYS A 97 10.50 32.44 19.01
C LYS A 97 9.78 31.08 19.20
N GLY A 98 9.80 30.17 18.21
CA GLY A 98 9.06 28.90 18.25
C GLY A 98 9.89 27.63 17.99
N LEU A 99 11.22 27.76 17.92
CA LEU A 99 12.10 26.68 17.45
C LEU A 99 11.98 25.39 18.29
N GLN A 100 11.95 25.50 19.61
CA GLN A 100 11.87 24.35 20.52
C GLN A 100 10.56 23.56 20.35
N GLN A 101 9.44 24.25 20.18
CA GLN A 101 8.13 23.62 19.96
C GLN A 101 8.05 22.96 18.58
N SER A 102 8.61 23.60 17.55
CA SER A 102 8.64 23.04 16.20
C SER A 102 9.45 21.74 16.13
N VAL A 103 10.66 21.72 16.70
CA VAL A 103 11.52 20.52 16.69
C VAL A 103 10.93 19.42 17.58
N ALA A 104 10.30 19.76 18.71
CA ALA A 104 9.58 18.79 19.53
C ALA A 104 8.41 18.13 18.76
N ARG A 105 7.62 18.93 18.02
CA ARG A 105 6.53 18.41 17.17
C ARG A 105 7.04 17.49 16.07
N GLN A 106 8.19 17.81 15.46
CA GLN A 106 8.84 16.92 14.48
C GLN A 106 9.23 15.58 15.12
N ALA A 107 9.76 15.61 16.34
CA ALA A 107 10.09 14.40 17.08
C ALA A 107 8.84 13.56 17.41
N GLU A 108 7.75 14.18 17.87
CA GLU A 108 6.48 13.49 18.13
C GLU A 108 5.91 12.84 16.87
N GLN A 109 5.97 13.54 15.73
CA GLN A 109 5.52 13.01 14.46
C GLN A 109 6.39 11.84 13.98
N ALA A 110 7.71 11.94 14.12
CA ALA A 110 8.64 10.85 13.83
C ALA A 110 8.35 9.60 14.69
N MET A 111 7.98 9.79 15.96
CA MET A 111 7.58 8.68 16.85
C MET A 111 6.36 7.91 16.35
N GLN A 112 5.43 8.58 15.68
CA GLN A 112 4.21 7.99 15.16
C GLN A 112 4.42 7.28 13.81
N THR A 113 5.26 7.84 12.94
CA THR A 113 5.33 7.39 11.54
C THR A 113 6.59 6.61 11.17
N ALA A 114 7.68 6.72 11.93
CA ALA A 114 8.94 6.06 11.59
C ALA A 114 9.08 4.69 12.27
N ASP A 115 9.80 3.77 11.64
CA ASP A 115 10.20 2.48 12.21
C ASP A 115 11.44 2.61 13.10
N ALA A 116 12.34 3.54 12.77
CA ALA A 116 13.46 3.96 13.60
C ALA A 116 13.71 5.47 13.45
N ILE A 117 14.31 6.08 14.48
CA ILE A 117 14.58 7.52 14.52
C ILE A 117 16.07 7.74 14.76
N VAL A 118 16.68 8.62 13.98
CA VAL A 118 18.03 9.14 14.21
C VAL A 118 17.92 10.57 14.73
N LEU A 119 18.35 10.79 15.97
CA LEU A 119 18.52 12.14 16.52
C LEU A 119 19.94 12.63 16.24
N VAL A 120 20.08 13.65 15.39
CA VAL A 120 21.37 14.25 15.04
C VAL A 120 21.64 15.46 15.93
N VAL A 121 22.77 15.44 16.62
CA VAL A 121 23.30 16.54 17.45
C VAL A 121 24.68 16.94 16.92
N ASP A 122 25.00 18.23 16.99
CA ASP A 122 26.32 18.74 16.60
C ASP A 122 27.31 18.58 17.76
N ALA A 123 28.31 17.72 17.59
CA ALA A 123 29.31 17.44 18.61
C ALA A 123 30.18 18.67 18.97
N THR A 124 30.37 19.60 18.02
CA THR A 124 31.19 20.81 18.25
C THR A 124 30.52 21.83 19.18
N VAL A 125 29.19 21.75 19.29
CA VAL A 125 28.38 22.63 20.14
C VAL A 125 28.01 21.94 21.46
N GLY A 126 27.89 20.60 21.43
CA GLY A 126 27.38 19.83 22.55
C GLY A 126 25.85 19.89 22.68
N ALA A 127 25.33 19.33 23.77
CA ALA A 127 23.89 19.29 24.05
C ALA A 127 23.34 20.69 24.35
N THR A 128 22.36 21.13 23.57
CA THR A 128 21.64 22.39 23.80
C THR A 128 20.30 22.15 24.50
N SER A 129 19.67 23.20 25.04
CA SER A 129 18.34 23.10 25.65
C SER A 129 17.27 22.59 24.66
N THR A 130 17.44 22.85 23.35
CA THR A 130 16.56 22.31 22.31
C THR A 130 16.76 20.80 22.15
N ASP A 131 18.01 20.33 22.17
CA ASP A 131 18.34 18.91 22.07
C ASP A 131 17.83 18.14 23.30
N GLU A 132 17.91 18.73 24.50
CA GLU A 132 17.36 18.16 25.73
C GLU A 132 15.83 18.03 25.72
N VAL A 133 15.11 18.99 25.12
CA VAL A 133 13.65 18.92 24.95
C VAL A 133 13.30 17.77 24.00
N VAL A 134 13.98 17.69 22.86
CA VAL A 134 13.77 16.64 21.86
C VAL A 134 14.11 15.27 22.43
N ALA A 135 15.21 15.15 23.17
CA ALA A 135 15.61 13.92 23.84
C ALA A 135 14.61 13.50 24.92
N ARG A 136 14.03 14.44 25.67
CA ARG A 136 12.93 14.14 26.62
C ARG A 136 11.69 13.59 25.91
N THR A 137 11.33 14.14 24.76
CA THR A 137 10.21 13.64 23.95
C THR A 137 10.50 12.24 23.41
N LEU A 138 11.66 12.05 22.78
CA LEU A 138 12.07 10.77 22.18
C LEU A 138 12.30 9.65 23.20
N ARG A 139 12.67 9.96 24.45
CA ARG A 139 12.73 8.96 25.53
C ARG A 139 11.40 8.27 25.82
N ARG A 140 10.27 8.88 25.45
CA ARG A 140 8.93 8.28 25.60
C ARG A 140 8.52 7.43 24.41
N ALA A 141 9.35 7.39 23.35
CA ALA A 141 9.06 6.64 22.15
C ALA A 141 9.14 5.13 22.39
N LYS A 142 8.18 4.40 21.80
CA LYS A 142 8.28 2.95 21.62
C LYS A 142 9.12 2.59 20.38
N THR A 143 9.54 3.60 19.62
CA THR A 143 10.35 3.49 18.42
C THR A 143 11.83 3.51 18.80
N PRO A 144 12.67 2.62 18.23
CA PRO A 144 14.12 2.69 18.42
C PRO A 144 14.65 4.08 18.05
N VAL A 145 15.45 4.66 18.95
CA VAL A 145 16.09 5.98 18.76
C VAL A 145 17.60 5.78 18.81
N ILE A 146 18.29 6.24 17.77
CA ILE A 146 19.74 6.25 17.67
C ILE A 146 20.22 7.69 17.84
N LEU A 147 21.04 7.94 18.86
CA LEU A 147 21.68 9.23 19.07
C LEU A 147 22.94 9.32 18.20
N VAL A 148 23.03 10.38 17.38
CA VAL A 148 24.14 10.62 16.47
C VAL A 148 24.83 11.93 16.81
N ALA A 149 26.13 11.86 17.13
CA ALA A 149 27.00 13.00 17.31
C ALA A 149 27.71 13.30 15.99
N ASN A 150 27.22 14.31 15.27
CA ASN A 150 27.73 14.69 13.95
C ASN A 150 28.86 15.73 14.04
N LYS A 151 29.64 15.86 12.96
CA LYS A 151 30.83 16.74 12.83
C LYS A 151 32.02 16.33 13.71
N VAL A 152 32.13 15.04 14.02
CA VAL A 152 33.27 14.50 14.77
C VAL A 152 34.42 14.21 13.80
N ASP A 153 35.29 15.21 13.62
CA ASP A 153 36.38 15.17 12.64
C ASP A 153 37.77 14.97 13.28
N SER A 154 37.87 14.87 14.62
CA SER A 154 39.13 14.70 15.36
C SER A 154 38.94 13.94 16.68
N GLU A 155 40.01 13.32 17.19
CA GLU A 155 40.01 12.60 18.48
C GLU A 155 39.60 13.50 19.66
N LYS A 156 39.92 14.79 19.61
CA LYS A 156 39.48 15.76 20.63
C LYS A 156 37.96 15.87 20.67
N LEU A 157 37.30 15.90 19.51
CA LEU A 157 35.84 15.95 19.40
C LEU A 157 35.17 14.63 19.80
N GLU A 158 35.86 13.50 19.66
CA GLU A 158 35.38 12.20 20.19
C GLU A 158 35.24 12.24 21.72
N ALA A 159 36.20 12.87 22.42
CA ALA A 159 36.12 13.08 23.86
C ALA A 159 35.01 14.07 24.27
N GLU A 160 34.78 15.13 23.48
CA GLU A 160 33.72 16.11 23.75
C GLU A 160 32.30 15.53 23.49
N ALA A 161 32.17 14.63 22.50
CA ALA A 161 30.94 13.90 22.24
C ALA A 161 30.50 13.00 23.41
N ALA A 162 31.41 12.64 24.32
CA ALA A 162 31.09 11.90 25.54
C ALA A 162 30.07 12.62 26.44
N SER A 163 30.02 13.95 26.38
CA SER A 163 29.03 14.75 27.14
C SER A 163 27.58 14.49 26.72
N LEU A 164 27.35 13.98 25.50
CA LEU A 164 26.02 13.74 24.93
C LEU A 164 25.29 12.54 25.56
N TRP A 165 25.99 11.67 26.29
CA TRP A 165 25.37 10.61 27.10
C TRP A 165 24.34 11.16 28.10
N SER A 166 24.53 12.41 28.54
CA SER A 166 23.61 13.12 29.44
C SER A 166 22.18 13.24 28.87
N LEU A 167 21.98 13.14 27.55
CA LEU A 167 20.66 13.17 26.90
C LEU A 167 19.82 11.91 27.19
N GLY A 168 20.45 10.83 27.66
CA GLY A 168 19.75 9.61 28.12
C GLY A 168 19.11 8.78 27.01
N LEU A 169 19.71 8.79 25.80
CA LEU A 169 19.25 8.04 24.62
C LEU A 169 20.21 6.90 24.22
N GLY A 170 21.07 6.47 25.14
CA GLY A 170 22.11 5.46 24.87
C GLY A 170 23.43 6.06 24.42
N GLU A 171 24.31 5.21 23.91
CA GLU A 171 25.63 5.61 23.40
C GLU A 171 25.50 6.45 22.12
N PRO A 172 26.02 7.70 22.09
CA PRO A 172 26.07 8.52 20.89
C PRO A 172 27.02 7.91 19.87
N LYS A 173 26.50 7.68 18.66
CA LYS A 173 27.29 7.23 17.52
C LYS A 173 27.95 8.42 16.86
N MET A 174 29.28 8.43 16.88
CA MET A 174 30.09 9.54 16.36
C MET A 174 30.22 9.42 14.85
N VAL A 175 29.82 10.46 14.15
CA VAL A 175 29.89 10.50 12.68
C VAL A 175 30.43 11.83 12.17
N SER A 176 31.00 11.78 10.98
CA SER A 176 31.23 12.95 10.16
C SER A 176 30.43 12.81 8.88
N ALA A 177 29.27 13.46 8.81
CA ALA A 177 28.46 13.47 7.58
C ALA A 177 29.20 14.16 6.41
N THR A 178 30.15 15.04 6.66
CA THR A 178 30.94 15.71 5.61
C THR A 178 32.08 14.84 5.10
N HIS A 179 32.76 14.10 5.97
CA HIS A 179 33.94 13.31 5.62
C HIS A 179 33.69 11.80 5.50
N GLY A 180 32.56 11.30 5.98
CA GLY A 180 32.15 9.89 5.89
C GLY A 180 32.62 8.97 7.00
N ARG A 181 33.25 9.53 8.03
CA ARG A 181 33.67 8.77 9.20
C ARG A 181 32.44 8.26 9.96
N GLY A 182 32.42 6.98 10.32
CA GLY A 182 31.40 6.34 11.17
C GLY A 182 30.03 6.15 10.52
N THR A 183 29.83 6.54 9.25
CA THR A 183 28.50 6.48 8.62
C THR A 183 28.11 5.08 8.18
N GLY A 184 29.08 4.21 7.88
CA GLY A 184 28.84 2.79 7.61
C GLY A 184 28.32 2.07 8.86
N ASP A 185 29.06 2.20 9.97
CA ASP A 185 28.67 1.62 11.27
C ASP A 185 27.29 2.14 11.74
N LEU A 186 27.00 3.43 11.50
CA LEU A 186 25.67 3.99 11.76
C LEU A 186 24.59 3.31 10.91
N LEU A 187 24.86 3.10 9.61
CA LEU A 187 23.89 2.46 8.71
C LEU A 187 23.66 0.99 9.05
N ASP A 188 24.70 0.26 9.47
CA ASP A 188 24.56 -1.11 9.96
C ASP A 188 23.64 -1.15 11.20
N LEU A 189 23.86 -0.26 12.17
CA LEU A 189 23.01 -0.14 13.36
C LEU A 189 21.56 0.28 13.03
N VAL A 190 21.39 1.16 12.03
CA VAL A 190 20.08 1.51 11.51
C VAL A 190 19.37 0.28 10.95
N LEU A 191 20.05 -0.54 10.14
CA LEU A 191 19.45 -1.76 9.62
C LEU A 191 19.09 -2.75 10.73
N GLU A 192 19.93 -2.91 11.75
CA GLU A 192 19.61 -3.74 12.93
C GLU A 192 18.38 -3.24 13.69
N SER A 193 18.17 -1.92 13.71
CA SER A 193 17.04 -1.27 14.40
C SER A 193 15.75 -1.25 13.58
N LEU A 194 15.85 -1.29 12.25
CA LEU A 194 14.72 -1.34 11.35
C LEU A 194 14.17 -2.78 11.29
N PRO A 195 12.85 -2.98 11.38
CA PRO A 195 12.28 -4.32 11.38
C PRO A 195 12.43 -4.96 9.99
N ASP A 196 12.82 -6.25 9.94
CA ASP A 196 13.02 -7.00 8.69
C ASP A 196 11.76 -7.01 7.79
N THR A 197 10.61 -6.80 8.41
CA THR A 197 9.31 -6.56 7.79
C THR A 197 8.76 -5.26 8.39
N PRO A 198 8.18 -4.32 7.62
CA PRO A 198 7.72 -3.03 8.14
C PRO A 198 6.84 -3.17 9.38
N ARG A 199 6.79 -2.12 10.24
CA ARG A 199 5.74 -2.05 11.26
C ARG A 199 4.39 -2.34 10.62
N GLU A 200 3.71 -3.33 11.20
CA GLU A 200 2.28 -3.45 11.01
C GLU A 200 1.66 -2.13 11.49
N THR A 201 1.20 -1.29 10.57
CA THR A 201 0.18 -0.30 10.91
C THR A 201 -1.13 -1.05 11.15
N LEU A 202 -1.19 -1.78 12.27
CA LEU A 202 -2.42 -2.23 12.88
C LEU A 202 -3.23 -0.97 13.22
N GLY A 203 -4.15 -0.59 12.34
CA GLY A 203 -5.26 0.32 12.63
C GLY A 203 -4.91 1.76 13.03
N GLY A 204 -4.93 2.66 12.03
CA GLY A 204 -5.34 4.07 12.20
C GLY A 204 -4.23 5.10 12.48
N THR A 205 -4.05 6.08 11.57
CA THR A 205 -4.59 7.45 11.71
C THR A 205 -4.17 8.30 10.50
N GLY A 206 -5.15 8.85 9.79
CA GLY A 206 -4.95 9.80 8.70
C GLY A 206 -6.24 10.21 7.99
N GLY A 207 -7.32 10.47 8.73
CA GLY A 207 -8.59 10.95 8.19
C GLY A 207 -9.59 9.86 7.76
N PRO A 208 -10.76 10.28 7.23
CA PRO A 208 -11.82 9.39 6.73
C PRO A 208 -11.34 8.37 5.69
N ARG A 209 -11.88 7.14 5.73
CA ARG A 209 -11.57 6.08 4.73
C ARG A 209 -11.95 6.54 3.33
N ARG A 210 -11.14 6.16 2.34
CA ARG A 210 -11.27 6.65 0.96
C ARG A 210 -12.13 5.72 0.11
N VAL A 211 -13.17 6.28 -0.50
CA VAL A 211 -14.19 5.55 -1.26
C VAL A 211 -14.22 6.05 -2.70
N ALA A 212 -14.01 5.16 -3.68
CA ALA A 212 -14.26 5.46 -5.07
C ALA A 212 -15.69 5.06 -5.45
N LEU A 213 -16.45 5.96 -6.06
CA LEU A 213 -17.77 5.65 -6.61
C LEU A 213 -17.66 5.43 -8.13
N ILE A 214 -17.74 4.17 -8.55
CA ILE A 214 -17.50 3.76 -9.94
C ILE A 214 -18.75 3.13 -10.57
N GLY A 215 -18.74 2.98 -11.90
CA GLY A 215 -19.84 2.40 -12.68
C GLY A 215 -20.04 3.10 -14.01
N LYS A 216 -20.93 2.58 -14.85
CA LYS A 216 -21.25 3.15 -16.16
C LYS A 216 -21.92 4.53 -16.09
N PRO A 217 -21.97 5.32 -17.17
CA PRO A 217 -22.86 6.48 -17.26
C PRO A 217 -24.32 6.11 -16.89
N ASN A 218 -25.06 7.05 -16.30
CA ASN A 218 -26.50 6.94 -16.01
C ASN A 218 -26.97 5.83 -15.04
N VAL A 219 -26.07 5.03 -14.48
CA VAL A 219 -26.40 4.02 -13.42
C VAL A 219 -26.83 4.63 -12.08
N GLY A 220 -26.82 5.96 -11.96
CA GLY A 220 -27.27 6.67 -10.75
C GLY A 220 -26.18 7.09 -9.77
N LYS A 221 -24.90 7.15 -10.19
CA LYS A 221 -23.79 7.67 -9.35
C LYS A 221 -24.04 9.09 -8.82
N SER A 222 -24.43 10.02 -9.69
CA SER A 222 -24.72 11.40 -9.28
C SER A 222 -25.95 11.48 -8.38
N SER A 223 -26.98 10.66 -8.63
CA SER A 223 -28.16 10.57 -7.76
C SER A 223 -27.77 10.07 -6.36
N LEU A 224 -26.91 9.04 -6.28
CA LEU A 224 -26.43 8.53 -5.00
C LEU A 224 -25.57 9.57 -4.28
N MET A 225 -24.63 10.21 -4.98
CA MET A 225 -23.79 11.26 -4.38
C MET A 225 -24.62 12.44 -3.88
N ASN A 226 -25.63 12.88 -4.63
CA ASN A 226 -26.54 13.94 -4.21
C ASN A 226 -27.38 13.53 -3.00
N LYS A 227 -27.82 12.27 -2.93
CA LYS A 227 -28.57 11.74 -1.80
C LYS A 227 -27.70 11.71 -0.53
N LEU A 228 -26.49 11.17 -0.66
CA LEU A 228 -25.49 11.10 0.40
C LEU A 228 -25.06 12.49 0.91
N THR A 229 -24.92 13.47 0.02
CA THR A 229 -24.53 14.84 0.39
C THR A 229 -25.71 15.74 0.79
N GLY A 230 -26.93 15.37 0.40
CA GLY A 230 -28.15 16.17 0.61
C GLY A 230 -28.87 15.86 1.93
N GLU A 231 -28.73 14.64 2.48
CA GLU A 231 -29.37 14.25 3.75
C GLU A 231 -28.55 14.66 4.99
N GLU A 232 -27.23 14.83 4.86
CA GLU A 232 -26.36 15.26 5.95
C GLU A 232 -25.59 16.53 5.51
N ARG A 233 -26.23 17.69 5.63
CA ARG A 233 -25.53 18.99 5.58
C ARG A 233 -24.62 19.11 6.79
N SER A 234 -23.45 18.47 6.73
CA SER A 234 -22.25 18.96 7.37
C SER A 234 -21.19 19.07 6.27
N VAL A 235 -21.08 20.28 5.70
CA VAL A 235 -19.79 20.68 5.16
C VAL A 235 -18.91 20.78 6.41
N VAL A 236 -18.20 19.70 6.74
CA VAL A 236 -17.26 19.72 7.86
C VAL A 236 -16.14 20.66 7.44
N HIS A 237 -16.23 21.89 7.94
CA HIS A 237 -15.14 22.83 7.94
C HIS A 237 -13.94 22.18 8.63
N ASP A 238 -12.80 22.22 7.93
CA ASP A 238 -11.44 22.14 8.47
C ASP A 238 -11.25 21.23 9.68
N VAL A 239 -11.27 19.91 9.44
CA VAL A 239 -10.58 18.99 10.35
C VAL A 239 -9.09 19.27 10.21
N ALA A 240 -8.54 19.99 11.20
CA ALA A 240 -7.11 20.27 11.28
C ALA A 240 -6.32 18.96 11.16
N GLY A 241 -5.55 18.81 10.08
CA GLY A 241 -4.70 17.64 9.83
C GLY A 241 -5.06 16.76 8.62
N THR A 242 -6.00 17.14 7.77
CA THR A 242 -6.19 16.47 6.47
C THR A 242 -5.94 17.42 5.31
N THR A 243 -4.94 17.13 4.47
CA THR A 243 -4.86 17.66 3.11
C THR A 243 -6.02 17.04 2.32
N VAL A 244 -7.10 17.81 2.16
CA VAL A 244 -8.21 17.44 1.29
C VAL A 244 -7.84 17.93 -0.10
N ASP A 245 -7.80 17.01 -1.08
CA ASP A 245 -7.75 17.41 -2.49
C ASP A 245 -9.05 18.21 -2.78
N PRO A 246 -9.01 19.41 -3.37
CA PRO A 246 -10.20 20.22 -3.66
C PRO A 246 -11.28 19.51 -4.50
N VAL A 247 -10.98 18.31 -5.03
CA VAL A 247 -11.83 17.47 -5.85
C VAL A 247 -12.58 16.37 -5.05
N ASP A 248 -12.18 16.11 -3.80
CA ASP A 248 -12.77 15.09 -2.94
C ASP A 248 -13.95 15.63 -2.13
N SER A 249 -14.92 14.77 -1.80
CA SER A 249 -16.06 15.13 -0.94
C SER A 249 -16.02 14.33 0.36
N LEU A 250 -16.12 15.01 1.49
CA LEU A 250 -16.40 14.37 2.78
C LEU A 250 -17.91 14.16 2.91
N VAL A 251 -18.30 12.93 3.25
CA VAL A 251 -19.69 12.51 3.40
C VAL A 251 -19.84 11.81 4.73
N GLU A 252 -20.73 12.31 5.58
CA GLU A 252 -21.18 11.55 6.74
C GLU A 252 -22.23 10.53 6.26
N LEU A 253 -22.03 9.26 6.62
CA LEU A 253 -22.91 8.16 6.25
C LEU A 253 -22.87 7.10 7.34
N GLY A 254 -24.03 6.81 7.93
CA GLY A 254 -24.14 5.84 9.02
C GLY A 254 -23.34 6.23 10.27
N GLY A 255 -23.26 7.53 10.56
CA GLY A 255 -22.54 8.07 11.73
C GLY A 255 -21.01 8.05 11.61
N LYS A 256 -20.47 7.80 10.41
CA LYS A 256 -19.03 7.86 10.11
C LYS A 256 -18.78 8.77 8.92
N THR A 257 -17.68 9.51 8.97
CA THR A 257 -17.22 10.31 7.84
C THR A 257 -16.43 9.44 6.87
N TRP A 258 -16.74 9.57 5.59
CA TRP A 258 -16.09 8.90 4.45
C TRP A 258 -15.54 9.96 3.50
N ARG A 259 -14.37 9.72 2.90
CA ARG A 259 -13.82 10.58 1.85
C ARG A 259 -14.11 9.95 0.50
N PHE A 260 -15.03 10.52 -0.25
CA PHE A 260 -15.27 10.12 -1.63
C PHE A 260 -14.24 10.78 -2.55
N VAL A 261 -13.44 9.96 -3.25
CA VAL A 261 -12.37 10.44 -4.13
C VAL A 261 -12.88 10.77 -5.52
N ASP A 262 -12.25 11.74 -6.18
CA ASP A 262 -12.54 12.16 -7.57
C ASP A 262 -14.02 12.55 -7.82
N THR A 263 -14.62 13.31 -6.88
CA THR A 263 -16.04 13.69 -6.96
C THR A 263 -16.33 14.84 -7.94
N ALA A 264 -15.31 15.60 -8.38
CA ALA A 264 -15.49 16.66 -9.37
C ALA A 264 -16.02 16.13 -10.72
N GLY A 265 -15.64 14.90 -11.10
CA GLY A 265 -16.19 14.22 -12.27
C GLY A 265 -17.67 13.84 -12.14
N LEU A 266 -18.14 13.59 -10.90
CA LEU A 266 -19.54 13.27 -10.59
C LEU A 266 -20.42 14.53 -10.55
N ARG A 267 -19.86 15.67 -10.10
CA ARG A 267 -20.53 16.98 -10.02
C ARG A 267 -20.61 17.70 -11.39
N ARG A 268 -19.57 17.64 -12.22
CA ARG A 268 -19.57 18.27 -13.56
C ARG A 268 -20.52 17.62 -14.57
N LYS A 269 -20.95 16.38 -14.35
CA LYS A 269 -21.89 15.67 -15.24
C LYS A 269 -23.34 16.19 -15.20
N VAL A 270 -23.65 17.19 -14.37
CA VAL A 270 -24.93 17.89 -14.44
C VAL A 270 -24.99 18.83 -15.67
N SER A 271 -23.86 19.24 -16.28
CA SER A 271 -23.90 20.24 -17.36
C SER A 271 -23.32 19.85 -18.72
N GLN A 272 -22.50 18.80 -18.86
CA GLN A 272 -22.00 18.39 -20.20
C GLN A 272 -21.81 16.86 -20.32
N ALA A 273 -22.69 16.22 -21.09
CA ALA A 273 -22.53 14.86 -21.57
C ALA A 273 -21.69 14.90 -22.85
N GLY A 274 -20.40 14.53 -22.78
CA GLY A 274 -19.54 14.51 -23.96
C GLY A 274 -18.05 14.43 -23.63
N GLY A 275 -17.65 13.38 -22.92
CA GLY A 275 -16.23 13.01 -22.81
C GLY A 275 -16.03 11.64 -23.44
N THR A 276 -14.99 11.48 -24.25
CA THR A 276 -14.67 10.19 -24.89
C THR A 276 -14.47 9.09 -23.85
N GLU A 277 -14.83 7.85 -24.21
CA GLU A 277 -14.75 6.67 -23.35
C GLU A 277 -13.35 6.48 -22.72
N PHE A 278 -12.31 6.87 -23.44
CA PHE A 278 -10.91 6.90 -23.00
C PHE A 278 -10.68 7.78 -21.75
N TYR A 279 -11.30 8.96 -21.66
CA TYR A 279 -11.15 9.81 -20.48
C TYR A 279 -11.98 9.30 -19.29
N ALA A 280 -13.03 8.51 -19.54
CA ALA A 280 -13.81 7.89 -18.46
C ALA A 280 -13.04 6.74 -17.79
N SER A 281 -12.29 5.94 -18.55
CA SER A 281 -11.47 4.84 -18.02
C SER A 281 -10.25 5.34 -17.23
N LEU A 282 -9.55 6.37 -17.72
CA LEU A 282 -8.43 7.00 -16.99
C LEU A 282 -8.85 7.58 -15.64
N ARG A 283 -9.99 8.27 -15.57
CA ARG A 283 -10.54 8.77 -14.30
C ARG A 283 -10.91 7.64 -13.35
N THR A 284 -11.54 6.59 -13.87
CA THR A 284 -11.86 5.40 -13.06
C THR A 284 -10.60 4.77 -12.47
N LYS A 285 -9.52 4.66 -13.24
CA LYS A 285 -8.23 4.15 -12.75
C LYS A 285 -7.63 5.02 -11.64
N SER A 286 -7.56 6.34 -11.85
CA SER A 286 -7.05 7.29 -10.84
C SER A 286 -7.86 7.27 -9.54
N ALA A 287 -9.20 7.22 -9.65
CA ALA A 287 -10.09 7.11 -8.50
C ALA A 287 -9.85 5.79 -7.73
N LEU A 288 -9.68 4.67 -8.45
CA LEU A 288 -9.36 3.37 -7.83
C LEU A 288 -7.99 3.38 -7.15
N GLU A 289 -6.98 3.99 -7.74
CA GLU A 289 -5.63 4.10 -7.16
C GLU A 289 -5.61 4.90 -5.86
N SER A 290 -6.48 5.91 -5.78
CA SER A 290 -6.59 6.81 -4.62
C SER A 290 -7.54 6.28 -3.53
N ALA A 291 -8.38 5.30 -3.83
CA ALA A 291 -9.37 4.74 -2.90
C ALA A 291 -8.87 3.51 -2.14
N GLU A 292 -9.51 3.19 -1.04
CA GLU A 292 -9.29 1.94 -0.29
C GLU A 292 -10.41 0.95 -0.58
N VAL A 293 -11.63 1.45 -0.72
CA VAL A 293 -12.81 0.70 -1.14
C VAL A 293 -13.45 1.33 -2.37
N ALA A 294 -13.84 0.49 -3.33
CA ALA A 294 -14.61 0.85 -4.49
C ALA A 294 -16.07 0.43 -4.29
N VAL A 295 -16.99 1.37 -4.49
CA VAL A 295 -18.44 1.11 -4.58
C VAL A 295 -18.81 1.14 -6.05
N MET A 296 -19.02 -0.03 -6.64
CA MET A 296 -19.43 -0.23 -8.02
C MET A 296 -20.95 -0.19 -8.14
N LEU A 297 -21.49 0.81 -8.84
CA LEU A 297 -22.92 0.89 -9.13
C LEU A 297 -23.24 0.19 -10.44
N ILE A 298 -24.20 -0.74 -10.37
CA ILE A 298 -24.79 -1.43 -11.51
C ILE A 298 -26.28 -1.10 -11.51
N ASP A 299 -26.84 -0.83 -12.68
CA ASP A 299 -28.28 -0.71 -12.83
C ASP A 299 -28.91 -2.11 -12.79
N ALA A 300 -29.69 -2.40 -11.75
CA ALA A 300 -30.31 -3.71 -11.58
C ALA A 300 -31.48 -3.98 -12.54
N SER A 301 -32.04 -2.91 -13.12
CA SER A 301 -33.17 -2.99 -14.06
C SER A 301 -32.75 -3.38 -15.48
N GLU A 302 -31.45 -3.31 -15.77
CA GLU A 302 -30.87 -3.68 -17.06
C GLU A 302 -29.99 -4.93 -16.92
N PRO A 303 -29.71 -5.65 -18.03
CA PRO A 303 -28.70 -6.71 -18.04
C PRO A 303 -27.31 -6.18 -17.69
N VAL A 304 -26.52 -6.98 -16.96
CA VAL A 304 -25.09 -6.68 -16.75
C VAL A 304 -24.40 -6.62 -18.10
N THR A 305 -23.55 -5.62 -18.32
CA THR A 305 -22.84 -5.49 -19.60
C THR A 305 -21.33 -5.63 -19.45
N GLU A 306 -20.63 -5.91 -20.56
CA GLU A 306 -19.16 -6.01 -20.61
C GLU A 306 -18.42 -4.83 -19.96
N GLN A 307 -18.95 -3.61 -20.06
CA GLN A 307 -18.31 -2.45 -19.44
C GLN A 307 -18.44 -2.47 -17.90
N ASP A 308 -19.49 -3.07 -17.33
CA ASP A 308 -19.56 -3.30 -15.88
C ASP A 308 -18.48 -4.29 -15.47
N LEU A 309 -18.41 -5.43 -16.18
CA LEU A 309 -17.41 -6.48 -15.92
C LEU A 309 -15.99 -5.92 -16.02
N ARG A 310 -15.70 -5.07 -17.02
CA ARG A 310 -14.40 -4.43 -17.19
C ARG A 310 -14.03 -3.55 -16.00
N VAL A 311 -14.96 -2.71 -15.53
CA VAL A 311 -14.71 -1.82 -14.39
C VAL A 311 -14.52 -2.61 -13.09
N ILE A 312 -15.28 -3.71 -12.93
CA ILE A 312 -15.12 -4.65 -11.82
C ILE A 312 -13.74 -5.29 -11.83
N SER A 313 -13.29 -5.80 -12.99
CA SER A 313 -11.94 -6.37 -13.13
C SER A 313 -10.88 -5.34 -12.80
N MET A 314 -11.00 -4.09 -13.29
CA MET A 314 -10.08 -3.02 -12.93
C MET A 314 -10.00 -2.77 -11.41
N ALA A 315 -11.12 -2.83 -10.69
CA ALA A 315 -11.13 -2.66 -9.23
C ALA A 315 -10.44 -3.83 -8.50
N ALA A 316 -10.70 -5.06 -8.95
CA ALA A 316 -10.07 -6.27 -8.41
C ALA A 316 -8.55 -6.28 -8.68
N ASP A 317 -8.14 -5.92 -9.90
CA ASP A 317 -6.74 -5.85 -10.32
C ASP A 317 -5.99 -4.74 -9.59
N ALA A 318 -6.63 -3.60 -9.34
CA ALA A 318 -6.10 -2.53 -8.50
C ALA A 318 -5.95 -2.94 -7.02
N GLY A 319 -6.44 -4.13 -6.63
CA GLY A 319 -6.29 -4.67 -5.29
C GLY A 319 -7.11 -3.92 -4.25
N ARG A 320 -8.23 -3.29 -4.63
CA ARG A 320 -9.09 -2.51 -3.73
C ARG A 320 -10.21 -3.37 -3.19
N ALA A 321 -10.67 -3.04 -1.98
CA ALA A 321 -11.92 -3.60 -1.47
C ALA A 321 -13.06 -3.26 -2.43
N LEU A 322 -14.01 -4.17 -2.62
CA LEU A 322 -15.09 -4.02 -3.60
C LEU A 322 -16.46 -4.29 -2.97
N VAL A 323 -17.35 -3.31 -3.12
CA VAL A 323 -18.78 -3.41 -2.84
C VAL A 323 -19.53 -3.17 -4.14
N ILE A 324 -20.40 -4.10 -4.51
CA ILE A 324 -21.27 -3.98 -5.69
C ILE A 324 -22.65 -3.53 -5.20
N ALA A 325 -23.05 -2.34 -5.62
CA ALA A 325 -24.33 -1.74 -5.32
C ALA A 325 -25.27 -1.87 -6.53
N TYR A 326 -26.24 -2.78 -6.44
CA TYR A 326 -27.31 -2.92 -7.43
C TYR A 326 -28.34 -1.81 -7.20
N ASN A 327 -28.22 -0.76 -8.01
CA ASN A 327 -29.03 0.45 -7.94
C ASN A 327 -30.32 0.32 -8.77
N LYS A 328 -31.26 1.26 -8.55
CA LYS A 328 -32.61 1.24 -9.14
C LYS A 328 -33.42 0.00 -8.76
N TRP A 329 -33.19 -0.52 -7.56
CA TRP A 329 -33.90 -1.70 -7.05
C TRP A 329 -35.42 -1.50 -6.93
N ASP A 330 -35.89 -0.26 -6.94
CA ASP A 330 -37.31 0.09 -7.03
C ASP A 330 -37.97 -0.28 -8.37
N LEU A 331 -37.17 -0.51 -9.42
CA LEU A 331 -37.64 -0.91 -10.76
C LEU A 331 -37.53 -2.41 -11.02
N VAL A 332 -37.02 -3.19 -10.06
CA VAL A 332 -36.76 -4.63 -10.22
C VAL A 332 -37.98 -5.42 -9.74
N ASP A 333 -38.59 -6.18 -10.66
CA ASP A 333 -39.62 -7.17 -10.37
C ASP A 333 -39.01 -8.57 -10.11
N GLU A 334 -39.86 -9.57 -9.82
CA GLU A 334 -39.39 -10.92 -9.49
C GLU A 334 -38.70 -11.60 -10.69
N ASP A 335 -39.23 -11.42 -11.90
CA ASP A 335 -38.66 -11.99 -13.12
C ASP A 335 -37.26 -11.41 -13.39
N ARG A 336 -37.10 -10.09 -13.28
CA ARG A 336 -35.79 -9.43 -13.44
C ARG A 336 -34.83 -9.84 -12.34
N ARG A 337 -35.30 -10.02 -11.11
CA ARG A 337 -34.48 -10.50 -9.99
C ARG A 337 -33.90 -11.88 -10.27
N GLU A 338 -34.71 -12.83 -10.75
CA GLU A 338 -34.23 -14.16 -11.11
C GLU A 338 -33.19 -14.11 -12.25
N GLN A 339 -33.42 -13.27 -13.26
CA GLN A 339 -32.48 -13.10 -14.36
C GLN A 339 -31.16 -12.53 -13.87
N LEU A 340 -31.20 -11.51 -13.01
CA LEU A 340 -30.00 -10.88 -12.45
C LEU A 340 -29.17 -11.88 -11.64
N GLU A 341 -29.79 -12.72 -10.80
CA GLU A 341 -29.02 -13.74 -10.06
C GLU A 341 -28.32 -14.74 -11.00
N ARG A 342 -28.98 -15.15 -12.08
CA ARG A 342 -28.36 -16.02 -13.10
C ARG A 342 -27.21 -15.32 -13.83
N GLU A 343 -27.34 -14.04 -14.14
CA GLU A 343 -26.26 -13.23 -14.73
C GLU A 343 -25.07 -13.14 -13.78
N ILE A 344 -25.31 -12.87 -12.49
CA ILE A 344 -24.26 -12.77 -11.49
C ILE A 344 -23.50 -14.09 -11.31
N GLU A 345 -24.21 -15.22 -11.25
CA GLU A 345 -23.60 -16.55 -11.13
C GLU A 345 -22.72 -16.90 -12.33
N ARG A 346 -23.10 -16.46 -13.53
CA ARG A 346 -22.41 -16.79 -14.79
C ARG A 346 -21.26 -15.85 -15.11
N GLU A 347 -21.46 -14.54 -14.91
CA GLU A 347 -20.55 -13.51 -15.41
C GLU A 347 -19.60 -12.97 -14.34
N MET A 348 -20.01 -12.96 -13.07
CA MET A 348 -19.25 -12.33 -11.99
C MET A 348 -18.44 -13.34 -11.15
N VAL A 349 -18.09 -14.48 -11.73
CA VAL A 349 -17.38 -15.59 -11.07
C VAL A 349 -16.10 -15.11 -10.37
N GLN A 350 -15.37 -14.18 -10.98
CA GLN A 350 -14.09 -13.67 -10.46
C GLN A 350 -14.23 -12.77 -9.22
N VAL A 351 -15.43 -12.25 -8.95
CA VAL A 351 -15.70 -11.31 -7.86
C VAL A 351 -16.86 -11.75 -6.96
N GLN A 352 -17.14 -13.05 -6.91
CA GLN A 352 -18.16 -13.58 -6.00
C GLN A 352 -17.90 -13.24 -4.53
N TRP A 353 -16.65 -12.96 -4.18
CA TRP A 353 -16.24 -12.48 -2.85
C TRP A 353 -16.66 -11.04 -2.55
N ALA A 354 -17.05 -10.23 -3.54
CA ALA A 354 -17.43 -8.84 -3.32
C ALA A 354 -18.78 -8.74 -2.57
N LYS A 355 -18.90 -7.76 -1.66
CA LYS A 355 -20.17 -7.54 -0.93
C LYS A 355 -21.22 -6.96 -1.87
N ARG A 356 -22.42 -7.54 -1.87
CA ARG A 356 -23.56 -7.08 -2.68
C ARG A 356 -24.54 -6.30 -1.81
N VAL A 357 -25.00 -5.17 -2.31
CA VAL A 357 -26.03 -4.35 -1.64
C VAL A 357 -27.05 -3.88 -2.67
N ASN A 358 -28.33 -4.06 -2.37
CA ASN A 358 -29.41 -3.61 -3.23
C ASN A 358 -29.93 -2.27 -2.72
N ILE A 359 -29.90 -1.24 -3.55
CA ILE A 359 -30.23 0.14 -3.18
C ILE A 359 -31.12 0.81 -4.23
N SER A 360 -31.76 1.90 -3.84
CA SER A 360 -32.33 2.86 -4.77
C SER A 360 -31.85 4.24 -4.41
N ALA A 361 -30.90 4.76 -5.19
CA ALA A 361 -30.32 6.09 -5.00
C ALA A 361 -31.37 7.20 -5.13
N HIS A 362 -32.39 7.00 -5.97
CA HIS A 362 -33.46 7.98 -6.16
C HIS A 362 -34.36 8.09 -4.93
N THR A 363 -34.79 6.96 -4.38
CA THR A 363 -35.70 6.93 -3.21
C THR A 363 -34.95 7.05 -1.88
N GLY A 364 -33.65 6.73 -1.85
CA GLY A 364 -32.85 6.56 -0.64
C GLY A 364 -32.96 5.18 -0.01
N ARG A 365 -33.77 4.26 -0.57
CA ARG A 365 -33.98 2.93 0.00
C ARG A 365 -32.66 2.18 0.16
N ALA A 366 -32.41 1.74 1.40
CA ALA A 366 -31.30 0.88 1.79
C ALA A 366 -29.88 1.44 1.54
N VAL A 367 -29.74 2.73 1.23
CA VAL A 367 -28.43 3.37 1.02
C VAL A 367 -27.52 3.23 2.25
N GLN A 368 -28.09 3.27 3.46
CA GLN A 368 -27.37 3.05 4.71
C GLN A 368 -26.73 1.67 4.83
N LYS A 369 -27.19 0.66 4.08
CA LYS A 369 -26.58 -0.69 4.07
C LYS A 369 -25.23 -0.72 3.37
N LEU A 370 -24.86 0.34 2.65
CA LEU A 370 -23.51 0.47 2.08
C LEU A 370 -22.44 0.54 3.17
N VAL A 371 -22.73 1.17 4.32
CA VAL A 371 -21.78 1.32 5.43
C VAL A 371 -21.29 -0.03 5.95
N PRO A 372 -22.14 -0.93 6.45
CA PRO A 372 -21.67 -2.22 6.97
C PRO A 372 -20.99 -3.05 5.86
N ALA A 373 -21.42 -2.93 4.60
CA ALA A 373 -20.77 -3.62 3.49
C ALA A 373 -19.35 -3.09 3.22
N MET A 374 -19.16 -1.77 3.22
CA MET A 374 -17.84 -1.14 3.08
C MET A 374 -16.94 -1.48 4.27
N GLU A 375 -17.47 -1.45 5.49
CA GLU A 375 -16.73 -1.81 6.69
C GLU A 375 -16.25 -3.27 6.66
N THR A 376 -17.14 -4.22 6.37
CA THR A 376 -16.75 -5.64 6.22
C THR A 376 -15.67 -5.81 5.14
N ALA A 377 -15.82 -5.10 4.01
CA ALA A 377 -14.86 -5.15 2.92
C ALA A 377 -13.48 -4.59 3.34
N LEU A 378 -13.46 -3.46 4.04
CA LEU A 378 -12.24 -2.82 4.54
C LEU A 378 -11.60 -3.61 5.68
N GLU A 379 -12.38 -4.20 6.58
CA GLU A 379 -11.88 -5.09 7.63
C GLU A 379 -11.19 -6.31 7.02
N SER A 380 -11.81 -6.95 6.03
CA SER A 380 -11.21 -8.04 5.26
C SER A 380 -9.94 -7.59 4.51
N TRP A 381 -9.95 -6.37 3.97
CA TRP A 381 -8.82 -5.77 3.28
C TRP A 381 -7.72 -5.25 4.21
N ASP A 382 -7.98 -5.13 5.51
CA ASP A 382 -6.97 -4.83 6.52
C ASP A 382 -6.48 -6.10 7.24
N LYS A 383 -7.17 -7.23 7.01
CA LYS A 383 -7.03 -8.44 7.79
C LYS A 383 -5.66 -9.08 7.66
N ARG A 384 -5.05 -9.35 8.82
CA ARG A 384 -3.80 -10.09 8.94
C ARG A 384 -4.01 -11.46 9.57
N ILE A 385 -3.40 -12.47 8.98
CA ILE A 385 -3.32 -13.83 9.50
C ILE A 385 -1.89 -14.07 9.95
N SER A 386 -1.73 -14.56 11.18
CA SER A 386 -0.40 -14.91 11.68
C SER A 386 0.22 -16.02 10.83
N THR A 387 1.53 -15.94 10.63
CA THR A 387 2.30 -16.95 9.90
C THR A 387 2.10 -18.35 10.51
N GLY A 388 2.00 -18.47 11.83
CA GLY A 388 1.73 -19.74 12.51
C GLY A 388 0.39 -20.35 12.13
N ALA A 389 -0.69 -19.58 12.23
CA ALA A 389 -2.03 -20.04 11.85
C ALA A 389 -2.10 -20.44 10.36
N LEU A 390 -1.52 -19.61 9.49
CA LEU A 390 -1.47 -19.87 8.05
C LEU A 390 -0.73 -21.18 7.71
N ASN A 391 0.43 -21.42 8.31
CA ASN A 391 1.20 -22.64 8.02
C ASN A 391 0.57 -23.90 8.62
N ASN A 392 -0.14 -23.79 9.76
CA ASN A 392 -0.88 -24.93 10.32
C ASN A 392 -2.04 -25.33 9.42
N TRP A 393 -2.88 -24.36 9.05
CA TRP A 393 -3.97 -24.55 8.09
C TRP A 393 -3.47 -25.15 6.77
N LEU A 394 -2.37 -24.62 6.22
CA LEU A 394 -1.87 -25.09 4.94
C LEU A 394 -1.39 -26.55 4.99
N LYS A 395 -0.77 -26.97 6.10
CA LYS A 395 -0.37 -28.38 6.31
C LYS A 395 -1.58 -29.32 6.29
N GLU A 396 -2.65 -28.94 6.97
CA GLU A 396 -3.90 -29.72 7.01
C GLU A 396 -4.54 -29.83 5.62
N ILE A 397 -4.67 -28.71 4.90
CA ILE A 397 -5.23 -28.68 3.55
C ILE A 397 -4.39 -29.50 2.57
N MET A 398 -3.06 -29.39 2.62
CA MET A 398 -2.18 -30.15 1.73
C MET A 398 -2.18 -31.65 2.03
N ALA A 399 -2.37 -32.05 3.29
CA ALA A 399 -2.52 -33.45 3.66
C ALA A 399 -3.84 -34.03 3.14
N ALA A 400 -4.93 -33.27 3.24
CA ALA A 400 -6.25 -33.68 2.76
C ALA A 400 -6.37 -33.65 1.23
N THR A 401 -5.73 -32.69 0.56
CA THR A 401 -5.79 -32.54 -0.90
C THR A 401 -4.41 -32.13 -1.44
N PRO A 402 -3.54 -33.10 -1.75
CA PRO A 402 -2.21 -32.83 -2.30
C PRO A 402 -2.26 -32.16 -3.69
N PRO A 403 -1.26 -31.34 -4.06
CA PRO A 403 -1.16 -30.77 -5.40
C PRO A 403 -0.91 -31.84 -6.47
N PRO A 404 -1.30 -31.61 -7.73
CA PRO A 404 -1.02 -32.55 -8.81
C PRO A 404 0.50 -32.71 -9.02
N MET A 405 0.94 -33.92 -9.38
CA MET A 405 2.34 -34.20 -9.67
C MET A 405 2.74 -33.61 -11.03
N ARG A 406 3.95 -33.04 -11.12
CA ARG A 406 4.54 -32.56 -12.37
C ARG A 406 5.93 -33.17 -12.55
N GLY A 407 6.20 -33.76 -13.72
CA GLY A 407 7.51 -34.36 -14.03
C GLY A 407 7.94 -35.45 -13.03
N GLY A 408 6.99 -36.22 -12.50
CA GLY A 408 7.24 -37.30 -11.53
C GLY A 408 7.58 -36.85 -10.11
N LYS A 409 7.45 -35.56 -9.78
CA LYS A 409 7.66 -35.05 -8.41
C LYS A 409 6.47 -34.24 -7.92
N LEU A 410 6.11 -34.47 -6.65
CA LEU A 410 5.09 -33.70 -5.95
C LEU A 410 5.68 -32.36 -5.51
N PRO A 411 5.13 -31.20 -5.94
CA PRO A 411 5.56 -29.92 -5.41
C PRO A 411 5.15 -29.82 -3.94
N ARG A 412 6.09 -29.45 -3.07
CA ARG A 412 5.83 -29.23 -1.64
C ARG A 412 5.84 -27.74 -1.35
N VAL A 413 4.86 -27.25 -0.58
CA VAL A 413 4.95 -25.93 0.04
C VAL A 413 5.79 -26.08 1.30
N LEU A 414 6.89 -25.34 1.34
CA LEU A 414 7.84 -25.34 2.45
C LEU A 414 7.35 -24.42 3.58
N PHE A 415 6.83 -23.27 3.18
CA PHE A 415 6.42 -22.21 4.08
C PHE A 415 5.47 -21.24 3.35
N ALA A 416 4.56 -20.64 4.10
CA ALA A 416 3.67 -19.58 3.62
C ALA A 416 3.71 -18.38 4.56
N THR A 417 3.60 -17.18 4.01
CA THR A 417 3.42 -15.95 4.81
C THR A 417 2.46 -14.99 4.11
N GLN A 418 1.84 -14.10 4.88
CA GLN A 418 1.11 -12.97 4.34
C GLN A 418 2.05 -11.78 4.21
N ALA A 419 2.45 -11.45 2.99
CA ALA A 419 3.41 -10.38 2.70
C ALA A 419 2.78 -8.98 2.76
N SER A 420 1.50 -8.86 2.43
CA SER A 420 0.74 -7.60 2.51
C SER A 420 -0.69 -7.86 2.98
N THR A 421 -1.29 -6.87 3.63
CA THR A 421 -2.70 -6.88 4.00
C THR A 421 -3.55 -6.12 3.00
N ARG A 422 -3.00 -5.21 2.19
CA ARG A 422 -3.75 -4.21 1.40
C ARG A 422 -3.41 -4.27 -0.10
N PRO A 423 -3.93 -5.26 -0.86
CA PRO A 423 -4.83 -6.32 -0.43
C PRO A 423 -4.11 -7.52 0.23
N PRO A 424 -4.85 -8.44 0.88
CA PRO A 424 -4.30 -9.64 1.50
C PRO A 424 -3.53 -10.47 0.46
N THR A 425 -2.21 -10.50 0.60
CA THR A 425 -1.30 -11.10 -0.35
C THR A 425 -0.48 -12.18 0.35
N PHE A 426 -0.70 -13.43 -0.06
CA PHE A 426 -0.06 -14.61 0.48
C PHE A 426 1.04 -15.09 -0.45
N VAL A 427 2.23 -15.34 0.08
CA VAL A 427 3.38 -15.85 -0.66
C VAL A 427 3.66 -17.26 -0.19
N LEU A 428 3.56 -18.23 -1.12
CA LEU A 428 3.86 -19.63 -0.90
C LEU A 428 5.26 -19.94 -1.43
N PHE A 429 6.15 -20.40 -0.57
CA PHE A 429 7.49 -20.86 -0.94
C PHE A 429 7.46 -22.35 -1.23
N THR A 430 7.75 -22.76 -2.46
CA THR A 430 7.56 -24.13 -2.92
C THR A 430 8.82 -24.74 -3.50
N THR A 431 8.89 -26.08 -3.52
CA THR A 431 9.97 -26.82 -4.20
C THR A 431 9.77 -26.93 -5.70
N GLY A 432 8.58 -26.57 -6.19
CA GLY A 432 8.19 -26.68 -7.59
C GLY A 432 6.95 -25.84 -7.86
N PHE A 433 6.64 -25.63 -9.14
CA PHE A 433 5.51 -24.83 -9.56
C PHE A 433 4.17 -25.44 -9.11
N LEU A 434 3.26 -24.60 -8.61
CA LEU A 434 1.87 -24.99 -8.37
C LEU A 434 1.00 -24.51 -9.53
N GLU A 435 0.17 -25.38 -10.07
CA GLU A 435 -0.72 -25.02 -11.18
C GLU A 435 -1.82 -24.04 -10.78
N ALA A 436 -2.32 -23.26 -11.74
CA ALA A 436 -3.35 -22.26 -11.50
C ALA A 436 -4.64 -22.85 -10.90
N GLY A 437 -5.01 -24.10 -11.25
CA GLY A 437 -6.13 -24.80 -10.64
C GLY A 437 -5.94 -25.01 -9.14
N TYR A 438 -4.76 -25.47 -8.72
CA TYR A 438 -4.47 -25.68 -7.30
C TYR A 438 -4.34 -24.36 -6.53
N ARG A 439 -3.80 -23.29 -7.16
CA ARG A 439 -3.79 -21.95 -6.55
C ARG A 439 -5.19 -21.42 -6.29
N ARG A 440 -6.11 -21.56 -7.25
CA ARG A 440 -7.53 -21.19 -7.07
C ARG A 440 -8.19 -22.01 -5.97
N PHE A 441 -7.87 -23.30 -5.87
CA PHE A 441 -8.31 -24.15 -4.77
C PHE A 441 -7.82 -23.62 -3.41
N LEU A 442 -6.53 -23.29 -3.29
CA LEU A 442 -5.96 -22.72 -2.06
C LEU A 442 -6.60 -21.37 -1.72
N GLU A 443 -6.79 -20.49 -2.70
CA GLU A 443 -7.47 -19.20 -2.49
C GLU A 443 -8.89 -19.41 -1.95
N ARG A 444 -9.68 -20.30 -2.58
CA ARG A 444 -11.03 -20.62 -2.12
C ARG A 444 -11.03 -21.16 -0.69
N LYS A 445 -10.14 -22.09 -0.37
CA LYS A 445 -10.02 -22.65 0.99
C LYS A 445 -9.57 -21.61 2.02
N LEU A 446 -8.71 -20.68 1.60
CA LEU A 446 -8.25 -19.58 2.44
C LEU A 446 -9.40 -18.63 2.77
N ARG A 447 -10.28 -18.36 1.80
CA ARG A 447 -11.52 -17.60 2.01
C ARG A 447 -12.52 -18.34 2.90
N GLU A 448 -12.69 -19.65 2.72
CA GLU A 448 -13.59 -20.46 3.56
C GLU A 448 -13.15 -20.49 5.03
N GLU A 449 -11.84 -20.64 5.29
CA GLU A 449 -11.31 -20.73 6.66
C GLU A 449 -11.25 -19.36 7.34
N PHE A 450 -10.65 -18.38 6.68
CA PHE A 450 -10.30 -17.12 7.32
C PHE A 450 -11.26 -16.00 6.99
N GLY A 451 -12.11 -16.12 5.97
CA GLY A 451 -13.00 -15.05 5.51
C GLY A 451 -12.26 -13.87 4.88
N PHE A 452 -12.74 -13.36 3.75
CA PHE A 452 -12.20 -12.18 3.06
C PHE A 452 -13.30 -11.51 2.23
N ASP A 453 -14.50 -11.43 2.80
CA ASP A 453 -15.66 -10.86 2.13
C ASP A 453 -15.42 -9.38 1.82
N GLY A 454 -15.61 -9.00 0.56
CA GLY A 454 -15.36 -7.65 0.06
C GLY A 454 -13.90 -7.33 -0.23
N SER A 455 -12.95 -8.24 -0.02
CA SER A 455 -11.53 -8.04 -0.37
C SER A 455 -11.03 -9.02 -1.43
N PRO A 456 -10.25 -8.55 -2.43
CA PRO A 456 -9.47 -9.45 -3.27
C PRO A 456 -8.40 -10.14 -2.42
N VAL A 457 -8.04 -11.36 -2.80
CA VAL A 457 -6.98 -12.15 -2.17
C VAL A 457 -5.98 -12.51 -3.25
N ARG A 458 -4.69 -12.27 -3.01
CA ARG A 458 -3.62 -12.61 -3.95
C ARG A 458 -2.82 -13.79 -3.40
N VAL A 459 -2.63 -14.83 -4.20
CA VAL A 459 -1.79 -15.98 -3.85
C VAL A 459 -0.65 -16.10 -4.85
N SER A 460 0.54 -15.69 -4.42
CA SER A 460 1.78 -15.73 -5.20
C SER A 460 2.61 -16.95 -4.81
N VAL A 461 3.30 -17.55 -5.79
CA VAL A 461 4.14 -18.73 -5.57
C VAL A 461 5.58 -18.40 -5.94
N ARG A 462 6.50 -18.60 -5.01
CA ARG A 462 7.95 -18.49 -5.24
C ARG A 462 8.58 -19.88 -5.21
N VAL A 463 9.10 -20.31 -6.35
CA VAL A 463 9.81 -21.59 -6.47
C VAL A 463 11.25 -21.38 -6.03
N ARG A 464 11.73 -22.21 -5.11
CA ARG A 464 13.13 -22.16 -4.68
C ARG A 464 14.05 -22.65 -5.80
N GLU A 465 14.96 -21.79 -6.25
CA GLU A 465 16.03 -22.18 -7.16
C GLU A 465 16.98 -23.18 -6.49
N LYS A 466 17.36 -24.24 -7.22
CA LYS A 466 18.41 -25.13 -6.76
C LYS A 466 19.73 -24.37 -6.83
N ARG A 467 20.36 -24.10 -5.68
CA ARG A 467 21.78 -23.74 -5.65
C ARG A 467 22.56 -24.84 -6.37
N GLU A 468 23.21 -24.51 -7.48
CA GLU A 468 24.21 -25.39 -8.06
C GLU A 468 25.28 -25.65 -7.00
N ARG A 469 25.53 -26.92 -6.70
CA ARG A 469 26.70 -27.29 -5.93
C ARG A 469 27.89 -26.94 -6.80
N LYS A 470 28.65 -25.90 -6.43
CA LYS A 470 30.01 -25.69 -6.95
C LYS A 470 30.73 -27.03 -6.78
N LYS A 471 31.08 -27.64 -7.91
CA LYS A 471 31.91 -28.84 -7.97
C LYS A 471 33.34 -28.48 -7.61
#